data_AF-A0A2V9SJT6-F1
#
_entry.id   AF-A0A2V9SJT6-F1
#
_cell.length_a   1.000
_cell.length_b   1.000
_cell.length_c   1.000
_cell.angle_alpha   90.00
_cell.angle_beta   90.00
_cell.angle_gamma   90.00
#
_symmetry.space_group_name_H-M   'P 1'
#
loop_
_entity.id
_entity.type
_entity.pdbx_description
1 polymer ?
#
loop_
_entity_poly.entity_id
_entity_poly.type
_entity_poly.pdbx_seq_one_letter_code
_entity_poly.pdbx_strand_id
1 'polypeptide(L)'
;MSKMRDTVLSFAIMFLVWAPTARAQLGTFSGEQRIQFTPDWHGDRFADGRPRVPESVLVRLRDVTADEAWDILQEAGYRNQFESGWKVINPGQRLVGRVVTAVFLPHRPDVDSVIQTNGKKEARVGGENSWVIDILQPGDVLVVDLFGKIRYGTFAGDNLSTSIYAKSHNGLIVNGAVRDVSGIQQIKGFQCYVRGVDPSALENTMLMGINTPIRIGDVTVMPGDVALGDPEGVTFIPAQLAEKVADDTEMIHHVDEWGHAMLREGRYTPGQIDRKWSREMVDEFNQWLKQKGSKLRMPLP
;
A
#
# COMPACT_ATOMS: atom_id res chain seq x y z
N MET A 1 16.85 -71.67 26.14
CA MET A 1 17.62 -70.52 25.58
C MET A 1 16.93 -70.12 24.29
N SER A 2 16.03 -69.12 24.34
CA SER A 2 16.29 -67.72 23.93
C SER A 2 15.49 -67.43 22.64
N LYS A 3 14.25 -66.95 22.78
CA LYS A 3 13.82 -65.55 22.61
C LYS A 3 13.54 -65.16 21.15
N MET A 4 12.25 -65.16 20.82
CA MET A 4 11.46 -64.00 20.37
C MET A 4 12.26 -62.85 19.73
N ARG A 5 11.94 -62.51 18.48
CA ARG A 5 12.24 -61.18 17.92
C ARG A 5 11.28 -60.82 16.77
N ASP A 6 10.16 -60.31 17.23
CA ASP A 6 9.31 -59.24 16.70
C ASP A 6 9.70 -58.60 15.36
N THR A 7 8.74 -58.69 14.45
CA THR A 7 8.49 -57.85 13.28
C THR A 7 8.41 -56.38 13.69
N VAL A 8 9.32 -55.53 13.22
CA VAL A 8 9.16 -54.08 13.25
C VAL A 8 9.27 -53.56 11.82
N LEU A 9 8.10 -53.31 11.23
CA LEU A 9 7.92 -52.52 10.02
C LEU A 9 8.39 -51.10 10.32
N SER A 10 9.53 -50.68 9.76
CA SER A 10 9.93 -49.27 9.77
C SER A 10 9.39 -48.59 8.51
N PHE A 11 8.22 -47.95 8.64
CA PHE A 11 7.76 -46.95 7.67
C PHE A 11 8.61 -45.69 7.87
N ALA A 12 9.60 -45.48 7.01
CA ALA A 12 10.28 -44.21 6.90
C ALA A 12 9.33 -43.22 6.21
N ILE A 13 8.54 -42.48 7.00
CA ILE A 13 7.80 -41.32 6.52
C ILE A 13 8.83 -40.22 6.25
N MET A 14 9.23 -40.11 4.99
CA MET A 14 10.04 -39.01 4.49
C MET A 14 9.15 -37.76 4.45
N PHE A 15 9.10 -37.01 5.57
CA PHE A 15 8.56 -35.66 5.57
C PHE A 15 9.49 -34.79 4.71
N LEU A 16 9.16 -34.69 3.42
CA LEU A 16 9.62 -33.59 2.58
C LEU A 16 9.00 -32.32 3.15
N VAL A 17 9.74 -31.67 4.04
CA VAL A 17 9.45 -30.30 4.45
C VAL A 17 9.57 -29.46 3.18
N TRP A 18 8.42 -29.12 2.61
CA TRP A 18 8.32 -28.12 1.56
C TRP A 18 8.57 -26.76 2.24
N ALA A 19 9.83 -26.47 2.52
CA ALA A 19 10.23 -25.13 2.91
C ALA A 19 9.88 -24.24 1.71
N PRO A 20 9.06 -23.19 1.90
CA PRO A 20 8.88 -22.22 0.84
C PRO A 20 10.28 -21.69 0.52
N THR A 21 10.69 -21.79 -0.73
CA THR A 21 11.92 -21.19 -1.21
C THR A 21 11.76 -19.69 -1.04
N ALA A 22 12.19 -19.17 0.10
CA ALA A 22 12.42 -17.76 0.29
C ALA A 22 13.53 -17.39 -0.69
N ARG A 23 13.12 -17.02 -1.91
CA ARG A 23 14.03 -16.44 -2.90
C ARG A 23 14.63 -15.22 -2.23
N ALA A 24 15.94 -15.25 -2.01
CA ALA A 24 16.69 -14.10 -1.54
C ALA A 24 16.25 -12.90 -2.38
N GLN A 25 15.71 -11.87 -1.74
CA GLN A 25 15.35 -10.66 -2.45
C GLN A 25 16.63 -9.82 -2.50
N LEU A 26 16.96 -9.31 -3.68
CA LEU A 26 17.78 -8.13 -3.79
C LEU A 26 17.20 -7.04 -2.89
N GLY A 27 18.01 -6.61 -1.91
CA GLY A 27 17.62 -5.73 -0.80
C GLY A 27 18.01 -6.34 0.55
N THR A 28 18.73 -5.61 1.39
CA THR A 28 19.21 -6.03 2.72
C THR A 28 18.09 -6.11 3.78
N PHE A 29 16.83 -6.21 3.36
CA PHE A 29 15.66 -6.24 4.24
C PHE A 29 14.95 -7.59 4.09
N SER A 30 15.29 -8.53 4.96
CA SER A 30 14.76 -9.88 4.97
C SER A 30 13.30 -9.94 5.43
N GLY A 31 12.64 -11.08 5.24
CA GLY A 31 11.30 -11.30 5.80
C GLY A 31 11.27 -11.21 7.32
N GLU A 32 12.32 -11.66 7.99
CA GLU A 32 12.47 -11.53 9.45
C GLU A 32 12.59 -10.07 9.87
N GLN A 33 13.37 -9.27 9.14
CA GLN A 33 13.46 -7.83 9.39
C GLN A 33 12.12 -7.13 9.11
N ARG A 34 11.39 -7.52 8.06
CA ARG A 34 10.02 -6.99 7.83
C ARG A 34 9.10 -7.24 9.03
N ILE A 35 9.17 -8.42 9.63
CA ILE A 35 8.41 -8.75 10.84
C ILE A 35 8.89 -7.87 12.01
N GLN A 36 10.20 -7.79 12.24
CA GLN A 36 10.79 -7.01 13.32
C GLN A 36 10.43 -5.52 13.27
N PHE A 37 10.40 -4.93 12.07
CA PHE A 37 10.13 -3.50 11.85
C PHE A 37 8.64 -3.19 11.66
N THR A 38 7.75 -4.17 11.85
CA THR A 38 6.31 -3.96 11.97
C THR A 38 5.80 -4.61 13.27
N PRO A 39 6.34 -4.20 14.44
CA PRO A 39 6.11 -4.89 15.71
C PRO A 39 4.66 -4.82 16.18
N ASP A 40 3.94 -3.76 15.80
CA ASP A 40 2.55 -3.53 16.20
C ASP A 40 1.53 -4.24 15.28
N TRP A 41 2.00 -4.92 14.22
CA TRP A 41 1.14 -5.73 13.37
C TRP A 41 0.98 -7.14 13.92
N HIS A 42 -0.24 -7.45 14.35
CA HIS A 42 -0.63 -8.72 14.98
C HIS A 42 -1.50 -9.62 14.07
N GLY A 43 -1.85 -9.15 12.87
CA GLY A 43 -2.67 -9.91 11.92
C GLY A 43 -1.86 -10.87 11.04
N ASP A 44 -2.55 -11.45 10.05
CA ASP A 44 -1.92 -12.35 9.07
C ASP A 44 -0.80 -11.66 8.29
N ARG A 45 0.15 -12.45 7.80
CA ARG A 45 1.27 -11.99 6.97
C ARG A 45 1.39 -12.80 5.70
N PHE A 46 1.94 -12.18 4.66
CA PHE A 46 2.38 -12.91 3.48
C PHE A 46 3.66 -13.72 3.79
N ALA A 47 3.97 -14.68 2.92
CA ALA A 47 5.16 -15.52 3.05
C ALA A 47 6.48 -14.71 3.05
N ASP A 48 6.46 -13.51 2.46
CA ASP A 48 7.61 -12.60 2.48
C ASP A 48 7.74 -11.80 3.79
N GLY A 49 6.80 -11.90 4.74
CA GLY A 49 6.81 -11.20 6.02
C GLY A 49 6.03 -9.89 6.05
N ARG A 50 5.52 -9.41 4.90
CA ARG A 50 4.67 -8.22 4.84
C ARG A 50 3.36 -8.40 5.63
N PRO A 51 2.89 -7.39 6.38
CA PRO A 51 1.52 -7.32 6.86
C PRO A 51 0.48 -7.60 5.77
N ARG A 52 -0.54 -8.41 6.09
CA ARG A 52 -1.66 -8.74 5.20
C ARG A 52 -2.95 -8.11 5.73
N VAL A 53 -3.08 -6.79 5.58
CA VAL A 53 -4.31 -6.05 5.92
C VAL A 53 -5.52 -6.71 5.24
N PRO A 54 -6.63 -7.05 5.92
CA PRO A 54 -7.74 -7.76 5.27
C PRO A 54 -8.39 -7.01 4.10
N GLU A 55 -8.88 -7.73 3.08
CA GLU A 55 -9.63 -7.11 1.96
C GLU A 55 -10.85 -6.31 2.44
N SER A 56 -11.52 -6.76 3.50
CA SER A 56 -12.65 -6.03 4.10
C SER A 56 -12.26 -4.63 4.59
N VAL A 57 -11.04 -4.47 5.11
CA VAL A 57 -10.51 -3.17 5.53
C VAL A 57 -10.18 -2.32 4.30
N LEU A 58 -9.52 -2.89 3.28
CA LEU A 58 -9.20 -2.17 2.04
C LEU A 58 -10.46 -1.65 1.31
N VAL A 59 -11.55 -2.43 1.32
CA VAL A 59 -12.82 -2.02 0.72
C VAL A 59 -13.38 -0.77 1.42
N ARG A 60 -13.37 -0.75 2.76
CA ARG A 60 -13.84 0.40 3.55
C ARG A 60 -12.97 1.64 3.36
N LEU A 61 -11.66 1.45 3.25
CA LEU A 61 -10.71 2.54 2.99
C LEU A 61 -10.93 3.23 1.63
N ARG A 62 -11.70 2.66 0.69
CA ARG A 62 -12.00 3.32 -0.60
C ARG A 62 -12.89 4.54 -0.47
N ASP A 63 -13.65 4.63 0.62
CA ASP A 63 -14.53 5.75 0.93
C ASP A 63 -13.85 6.81 1.81
N VAL A 64 -12.59 6.58 2.22
CA VAL A 64 -11.83 7.47 3.10
C VAL A 64 -11.06 8.50 2.30
N THR A 65 -11.17 9.78 2.67
CA THR A 65 -10.39 10.88 2.09
C THR A 65 -9.02 11.04 2.75
N ALA A 66 -8.11 11.76 2.09
CA ALA A 66 -6.75 11.97 2.54
C ALA A 66 -6.70 12.79 3.82
N ASP A 67 -7.58 13.78 3.98
CA ASP A 67 -7.71 14.61 5.18
C ASP A 67 -8.23 13.81 6.39
N GLU A 68 -9.23 12.96 6.20
CA GLU A 68 -9.72 12.07 7.26
C GLU A 68 -8.63 11.11 7.74
N ALA A 69 -7.95 10.45 6.81
CA ALA A 69 -6.83 9.58 7.14
C ALA A 69 -5.68 10.37 7.80
N TRP A 70 -5.41 11.59 7.32
CA TRP A 70 -4.36 12.44 7.86
C TRP A 70 -4.59 12.78 9.33
N ASP A 71 -5.80 13.19 9.71
CA ASP A 71 -6.11 13.55 11.10
C ASP A 71 -5.92 12.37 12.05
N ILE A 72 -6.43 11.19 11.68
CA ILE A 72 -6.29 9.96 12.48
C ILE A 72 -4.81 9.56 12.62
N LEU A 73 -4.03 9.66 11.54
CA LEU A 73 -2.61 9.35 11.55
C LEU A 73 -1.82 10.35 12.41
N GLN A 74 -2.14 11.63 12.34
CA GLN A 74 -1.52 12.69 13.14
C GLN A 74 -1.78 12.50 14.63
N GLU A 75 -3.01 12.15 15.01
CA GLU A 75 -3.36 11.78 16.40
C GLU A 75 -2.56 10.57 16.90
N ALA A 76 -2.31 9.60 16.02
CA ALA A 76 -1.46 8.44 16.30
C ALA A 76 0.05 8.76 16.27
N GLY A 77 0.44 10.02 16.01
CA GLY A 77 1.83 10.49 16.00
C GLY A 77 2.55 10.37 14.65
N TYR A 78 1.85 9.99 13.58
CA TYR A 78 2.41 9.79 12.24
C TYR A 78 2.24 11.05 11.38
N ARG A 79 3.28 11.90 11.35
CA ARG A 79 3.18 13.26 10.79
C ARG A 79 3.58 13.45 9.34
N ASN A 80 4.04 12.39 8.69
CA ASN A 80 4.65 12.48 7.36
C ASN A 80 3.97 11.55 6.34
N GLN A 81 2.78 11.03 6.64
CA GLN A 81 2.19 9.90 5.88
C GLN A 81 1.44 10.30 4.62
N PHE A 82 1.65 11.51 4.11
CA PHE A 82 1.02 11.99 2.89
C PHE A 82 2.05 12.60 1.96
N GLU A 83 1.90 12.33 0.67
CA GLU A 83 2.70 12.95 -0.37
C GLU A 83 1.82 13.44 -1.52
N SER A 84 2.02 14.69 -1.94
CA SER A 84 1.28 15.35 -3.01
C SER A 84 2.11 15.47 -4.30
N GLY A 85 1.63 16.26 -5.28
CA GLY A 85 2.41 16.58 -6.49
C GLY A 85 2.49 15.43 -7.50
N TRP A 86 1.45 14.60 -7.55
CA TRP A 86 1.34 13.50 -8.49
C TRP A 86 0.57 13.92 -9.74
N LYS A 87 1.05 13.46 -10.90
CA LYS A 87 0.23 13.35 -12.09
C LYS A 87 -0.47 11.99 -12.07
N VAL A 88 -1.80 12.00 -12.22
CA VAL A 88 -2.60 10.78 -12.27
C VAL A 88 -2.91 10.41 -13.72
N ILE A 89 -2.63 9.17 -14.09
CA ILE A 89 -3.06 8.54 -15.34
C ILE A 89 -4.19 7.58 -14.99
N ASN A 90 -5.28 7.62 -15.78
CA ASN A 90 -6.54 6.91 -15.52
C ASN A 90 -7.15 7.24 -14.16
N PRO A 91 -7.54 8.49 -13.91
CA PRO A 91 -8.38 8.78 -12.74
C PRO A 91 -9.66 7.95 -12.82
N GLY A 92 -10.07 7.36 -11.70
CA GLY A 92 -11.21 6.45 -11.62
C GLY A 92 -11.53 6.10 -10.16
N GLN A 93 -11.85 4.83 -9.90
CA GLN A 93 -12.09 4.34 -8.53
C GLN A 93 -10.84 4.44 -7.67
N ARG A 94 -10.95 5.02 -6.48
CA ARG A 94 -9.86 5.27 -5.53
C ARG A 94 -8.85 4.12 -5.45
N LEU A 95 -7.58 4.42 -5.69
CA LEU A 95 -6.50 3.45 -5.54
C LEU A 95 -6.33 3.14 -4.06
N VAL A 96 -6.59 1.88 -3.67
CA VAL A 96 -6.36 1.39 -2.31
C VAL A 96 -5.75 0.01 -2.39
N GLY A 97 -4.61 -0.22 -1.74
CA GLY A 97 -4.02 -1.55 -1.67
C GLY A 97 -2.75 -1.65 -0.86
N ARG A 98 -2.30 -2.89 -0.67
CA ARG A 98 -1.13 -3.21 0.16
C ARG A 98 0.14 -2.93 -0.61
N VAL A 99 1.08 -2.25 0.00
CA VAL A 99 2.27 -1.78 -0.69
C VAL A 99 3.25 -2.94 -0.94
N VAL A 100 3.69 -3.08 -2.19
CA VAL A 100 4.94 -3.72 -2.59
C VAL A 100 5.91 -2.61 -2.96
N THR A 101 7.06 -2.53 -2.28
CA THR A 101 8.04 -1.50 -2.57
C THR A 101 9.12 -1.97 -3.53
N ALA A 102 9.59 -1.07 -4.39
CA ALA A 102 10.88 -1.17 -5.06
C ALA A 102 11.64 0.15 -4.95
N VAL A 103 12.94 0.08 -4.70
CA VAL A 103 13.83 1.25 -4.74
C VAL A 103 14.88 1.07 -5.81
N PHE A 104 14.97 2.06 -6.67
CA PHE A 104 16.03 2.20 -7.64
C PHE A 104 16.97 3.33 -7.22
N LEU A 105 18.22 3.23 -7.63
CA LEU A 105 19.24 4.26 -7.43
C LEU A 105 19.90 4.60 -8.77
N PRO A 106 20.61 5.74 -8.87
CA PRO A 106 21.45 6.02 -10.03
C PRO A 106 22.41 4.86 -10.30
N HIS A 107 22.52 4.49 -11.57
CA HIS A 107 23.33 3.34 -11.97
C HIS A 107 24.79 3.47 -11.54
N ARG A 108 25.32 2.40 -10.96
CA ARG A 108 26.73 2.21 -10.64
C ARG A 108 27.18 0.85 -11.17
N PRO A 109 28.07 0.76 -12.17
CA PRO A 109 28.40 -0.51 -12.82
C PRO A 109 28.96 -1.57 -11.87
N ASP A 110 29.74 -1.17 -10.86
CA ASP A 110 30.29 -2.07 -9.85
C ASP A 110 29.19 -2.73 -9.03
N VAL A 111 28.17 -1.97 -8.63
CA VAL A 111 27.03 -2.45 -7.85
C VAL A 111 26.05 -3.23 -8.72
N ASP A 112 25.69 -2.69 -9.89
CA ASP A 112 24.80 -3.34 -10.85
C ASP A 112 25.31 -4.73 -11.26
N SER A 113 26.62 -4.89 -11.45
CA SER A 113 27.20 -6.22 -11.78
C SER A 113 26.87 -7.29 -10.72
N VAL A 114 26.82 -6.92 -9.43
CA VAL A 114 26.43 -7.80 -8.33
C VAL A 114 24.94 -8.08 -8.37
N ILE A 115 24.12 -7.05 -8.61
CA ILE A 115 22.66 -7.14 -8.76
C ILE A 115 22.31 -8.13 -9.88
N GLN A 116 22.88 -7.94 -11.07
CA GLN A 116 22.67 -8.81 -12.23
C GLN A 116 23.16 -10.26 -11.98
N THR A 117 24.29 -10.42 -11.29
CA THR A 117 24.81 -11.74 -10.93
C THR A 117 23.88 -12.48 -9.98
N ASN A 118 23.34 -11.79 -8.98
CA ASN A 118 22.39 -12.37 -8.03
C ASN A 118 21.04 -12.69 -8.71
N GLY A 119 20.53 -11.79 -9.56
CA GLY A 119 19.33 -12.04 -10.36
C GLY A 119 19.44 -13.32 -11.20
N LYS A 120 20.61 -13.58 -11.82
CA LYS A 120 20.86 -14.83 -12.54
C LYS A 120 20.86 -16.06 -11.62
N LYS A 121 21.49 -15.99 -10.45
CA LYS A 121 21.49 -17.09 -9.46
C LYS A 121 20.08 -17.42 -8.96
N GLU A 122 19.23 -16.41 -8.85
CA GLU A 122 17.83 -16.53 -8.45
C GLU A 122 16.90 -16.92 -9.60
N ALA A 123 17.44 -17.11 -10.82
CA ALA A 123 16.72 -17.40 -12.05
C ALA A 123 15.67 -16.35 -12.42
N ARG A 124 15.96 -15.07 -12.14
CA ARG A 124 15.13 -13.94 -12.59
C ARG A 124 15.29 -13.73 -14.10
N VAL A 125 14.20 -13.30 -14.75
CA VAL A 125 14.13 -13.11 -16.20
C VAL A 125 13.75 -11.66 -16.51
N GLY A 126 14.35 -11.09 -17.55
CA GLY A 126 14.09 -9.73 -17.99
C GLY A 126 14.83 -8.67 -17.17
N GLY A 127 14.44 -7.41 -17.38
CA GLY A 127 15.00 -6.26 -16.66
C GLY A 127 14.53 -6.19 -15.21
N GLU A 128 15.20 -5.38 -14.40
CA GLU A 128 14.97 -5.34 -12.96
C GLU A 128 13.55 -4.92 -12.56
N ASN A 129 12.87 -4.15 -13.43
CA ASN A 129 11.48 -3.78 -13.27
C ASN A 129 10.53 -4.99 -13.33
N SER A 130 10.77 -6.00 -14.17
CA SER A 130 9.92 -7.20 -14.20
C SER A 130 10.04 -8.02 -12.91
N TRP A 131 11.19 -7.99 -12.25
CA TRP A 131 11.43 -8.80 -11.05
C TRP A 131 10.51 -8.44 -9.89
N VAL A 132 10.22 -7.14 -9.68
CA VAL A 132 9.24 -6.72 -8.67
C VAL A 132 7.80 -6.95 -9.12
N ILE A 133 7.52 -6.82 -10.42
CA ILE A 133 6.19 -7.08 -10.97
C ILE A 133 5.82 -8.56 -10.80
N ASP A 134 6.79 -9.47 -10.93
CA ASP A 134 6.55 -10.90 -10.89
C ASP A 134 6.03 -11.40 -9.53
N ILE A 135 6.34 -10.70 -8.44
CA ILE A 135 5.96 -11.09 -7.08
C ILE A 135 4.61 -10.50 -6.63
N LEU A 136 3.99 -9.64 -7.44
CA LEU A 136 2.72 -8.99 -7.09
C LEU A 136 1.61 -10.02 -6.89
N GLN A 137 0.77 -9.75 -5.90
CA GLN A 137 -0.44 -10.52 -5.58
C GLN A 137 -1.69 -9.64 -5.76
N PRO A 138 -2.89 -10.25 -5.90
CA PRO A 138 -4.13 -9.51 -5.93
C PRO A 138 -4.28 -8.55 -4.74
N GLY A 139 -4.66 -7.31 -5.01
CA GLY A 139 -4.81 -6.23 -4.03
C GLY A 139 -3.51 -5.48 -3.68
N ASP A 140 -2.35 -5.87 -4.23
CA ASP A 140 -1.10 -5.13 -4.04
C ASP A 140 -1.10 -3.82 -4.86
N VAL A 141 -0.56 -2.74 -4.31
CA VAL A 141 -0.16 -1.54 -5.05
C VAL A 141 1.36 -1.55 -5.15
N LEU A 142 1.89 -1.47 -6.37
CA LEU A 142 3.33 -1.33 -6.56
C LEU A 142 3.74 0.13 -6.33
N VAL A 143 4.66 0.36 -5.40
CA VAL A 143 5.21 1.68 -5.07
C VAL A 143 6.71 1.67 -5.37
N VAL A 144 7.12 2.50 -6.31
CA VAL A 144 8.49 2.54 -6.82
C VAL A 144 9.11 3.89 -6.48
N ASP A 145 10.19 3.87 -5.71
CA ASP A 145 11.09 5.01 -5.63
C ASP A 145 12.10 4.95 -6.78
N LEU A 146 11.97 5.89 -7.71
CA LEU A 146 12.87 6.08 -8.83
C LEU A 146 13.55 7.46 -8.75
N PHE A 147 13.74 7.94 -7.52
CA PHE A 147 14.48 9.16 -7.16
C PHE A 147 14.05 10.40 -7.97
N GLY A 148 12.77 10.46 -8.36
CA GLY A 148 12.19 11.57 -9.13
C GLY A 148 12.65 11.63 -10.59
N LYS A 149 13.33 10.61 -11.12
CA LYS A 149 13.86 10.61 -12.48
C LYS A 149 12.74 10.60 -13.52
N ILE A 150 12.72 11.58 -14.40
CA ILE A 150 11.78 11.66 -15.52
C ILE A 150 12.41 11.11 -16.80
N ARG A 151 13.40 11.83 -17.34
CA ARG A 151 14.13 11.40 -18.54
C ARG A 151 14.98 10.17 -18.23
N TYR A 152 14.79 9.10 -19.01
CA TYR A 152 15.30 7.75 -18.78
C TYR A 152 14.82 7.10 -17.48
N GLY A 153 13.81 7.68 -16.83
CA GLY A 153 13.25 7.24 -15.54
C GLY A 153 11.85 6.67 -15.70
N THR A 154 11.57 5.98 -16.80
CA THR A 154 10.25 5.45 -17.11
C THR A 154 10.15 4.01 -16.59
N PHE A 155 9.59 3.79 -15.40
CA PHE A 155 9.54 2.46 -14.77
C PHE A 155 8.76 1.45 -15.62
N ALA A 156 7.60 1.87 -16.12
CA ALA A 156 6.68 1.05 -16.90
C ALA A 156 6.21 1.76 -18.18
N GLY A 157 5.99 0.96 -19.22
CA GLY A 157 5.13 1.27 -20.37
C GLY A 157 3.83 0.46 -20.29
N ASP A 158 3.12 0.32 -21.40
CA ASP A 158 1.82 -0.37 -21.46
C ASP A 158 1.90 -1.88 -21.14
N ASN A 159 2.93 -2.59 -21.63
CA ASN A 159 3.11 -4.03 -21.35
C ASN A 159 3.33 -4.30 -19.86
N LEU A 160 4.21 -3.52 -19.22
CA LEU A 160 4.48 -3.69 -17.79
C LEU A 160 3.30 -3.25 -16.94
N SER A 161 2.61 -2.18 -17.32
CA SER A 161 1.37 -1.74 -16.66
C SER A 161 0.27 -2.80 -16.78
N THR A 162 0.16 -3.45 -17.95
CA THR A 162 -0.78 -4.56 -18.17
C THR A 162 -0.44 -5.76 -17.28
N SER A 163 0.85 -6.10 -17.14
CA SER A 163 1.30 -7.16 -16.24
C SER A 163 1.02 -6.84 -14.76
N ILE A 164 1.27 -5.60 -14.34
CA ILE A 164 0.95 -5.13 -12.97
C ILE A 164 -0.54 -5.30 -12.71
N TYR A 165 -1.40 -4.80 -13.60
CA TYR A 165 -2.84 -4.92 -13.43
C TYR A 165 -3.34 -6.36 -13.49
N ALA A 166 -2.80 -7.19 -14.38
CA ALA A 166 -3.19 -8.60 -14.50
C ALA A 166 -2.88 -9.41 -13.24
N LYS A 167 -1.83 -9.06 -12.50
CA LYS A 167 -1.44 -9.73 -11.25
C LYS A 167 -2.12 -9.14 -10.01
N SER A 168 -2.16 -7.82 -9.92
CA SER A 168 -2.60 -7.11 -8.72
C SER A 168 -4.08 -6.72 -8.74
N HIS A 169 -4.68 -6.58 -9.93
CA HIS A 169 -5.96 -5.90 -10.14
C HIS A 169 -5.99 -4.48 -9.54
N ASN A 170 -4.83 -3.83 -9.45
CA ASN A 170 -4.67 -2.53 -8.82
C ASN A 170 -3.64 -1.68 -9.58
N GLY A 171 -3.28 -0.53 -9.01
CA GLY A 171 -2.47 0.50 -9.64
C GLY A 171 -0.97 0.50 -9.32
N LEU A 172 -0.33 1.57 -9.77
CA LEU A 172 1.11 1.80 -9.68
C LEU A 172 1.38 3.23 -9.20
N ILE A 173 2.30 3.39 -8.25
CA ILE A 173 2.82 4.68 -7.79
C ILE A 173 4.32 4.72 -8.10
N VAL A 174 4.79 5.72 -8.84
CA VAL A 174 6.22 5.86 -9.20
C VAL A 174 6.70 7.27 -8.89
N ASN A 175 7.63 7.39 -7.95
CA ASN A 175 8.42 8.61 -7.77
C ASN A 175 9.44 8.75 -8.91
N GLY A 176 8.94 9.01 -10.11
CA GLY A 176 9.64 9.02 -11.38
C GLY A 176 8.64 9.14 -12.52
N ALA A 177 8.91 8.55 -13.68
CA ALA A 177 8.03 8.60 -14.83
C ALA A 177 7.51 7.23 -15.28
N VAL A 178 6.55 7.28 -16.20
CA VAL A 178 6.15 6.17 -17.07
C VAL A 178 6.17 6.62 -18.53
N ARG A 179 6.06 5.66 -19.43
CA ARG A 179 5.93 5.89 -20.88
C ARG A 179 4.66 5.23 -21.43
N ASP A 180 4.43 5.33 -22.73
CA ASP A 180 3.31 4.66 -23.42
C ASP A 180 1.94 4.99 -22.83
N VAL A 181 1.74 6.27 -22.45
CA VAL A 181 0.54 6.76 -21.74
C VAL A 181 -0.76 6.40 -22.47
N SER A 182 -0.77 6.47 -23.80
CA SER A 182 -1.95 6.10 -24.61
C SER A 182 -2.35 4.63 -24.43
N GLY A 183 -1.37 3.73 -24.31
CA GLY A 183 -1.58 2.31 -24.03
C GLY A 183 -2.00 2.07 -22.59
N ILE A 184 -1.33 2.72 -21.63
CA ILE A 184 -1.72 2.67 -20.20
C ILE A 184 -3.18 3.11 -20.03
N GLN A 185 -3.62 4.13 -20.78
CA GLN A 185 -4.99 4.64 -20.71
C GLN A 185 -6.08 3.64 -21.17
N GLN A 186 -5.69 2.58 -21.87
CA GLN A 186 -6.62 1.51 -22.27
C GLN A 186 -6.89 0.50 -21.16
N ILE A 187 -6.03 0.44 -20.13
CA ILE A 187 -6.14 -0.53 -19.03
C ILE A 187 -7.19 -0.05 -18.02
N LYS A 188 -8.44 -0.50 -18.19
CA LYS A 188 -9.55 -0.10 -17.32
C LYS A 188 -9.33 -0.60 -15.88
N GLY A 189 -9.47 0.31 -14.92
CA GLY A 189 -9.25 0.04 -13.49
C GLY A 189 -7.81 0.23 -13.01
N PHE A 190 -6.85 0.41 -13.93
CA PHE A 190 -5.45 0.66 -13.58
C PHE A 190 -5.20 2.15 -13.39
N GLN A 191 -5.11 2.60 -12.13
CA GLN A 191 -4.66 3.95 -11.80
C GLN A 191 -3.14 4.02 -11.68
N CYS A 192 -2.54 5.11 -12.16
CA CYS A 192 -1.11 5.32 -12.02
C CYS A 192 -0.76 6.74 -11.56
N TYR A 193 -0.03 6.84 -10.45
CA TYR A 193 0.47 8.09 -9.88
C TYR A 193 1.96 8.23 -10.23
N VAL A 194 2.33 9.32 -10.90
CA VAL A 194 3.70 9.54 -11.39
C VAL A 194 4.15 10.98 -11.20
N ARG A 195 5.46 11.23 -11.21
CA ARG A 195 6.02 12.61 -11.27
C ARG A 195 6.00 13.19 -12.68
N GLY A 196 6.01 12.33 -13.70
CA GLY A 196 5.97 12.78 -15.08
C GLY A 196 5.84 11.64 -16.08
N VAL A 197 5.99 11.99 -17.35
CA VAL A 197 5.96 11.03 -18.47
C VAL A 197 7.08 11.38 -19.44
N ASP A 198 7.68 10.38 -20.05
CA ASP A 198 8.77 10.54 -21.01
C ASP A 198 8.77 9.34 -21.99
N PRO A 199 9.17 9.48 -23.26
CA PRO A 199 9.15 8.36 -24.21
C PRO A 199 10.36 7.41 -24.08
N SER A 200 11.38 7.76 -23.30
CA SER A 200 12.59 6.95 -23.15
C SER A 200 12.34 5.58 -22.52
N ALA A 201 13.32 4.69 -22.60
CA ALA A 201 13.35 3.49 -21.77
C ALA A 201 13.99 3.79 -20.41
N LEU A 202 13.74 2.91 -19.44
CA LEU A 202 14.45 2.93 -18.17
C LEU A 202 15.96 2.71 -18.42
N GLU A 203 16.77 3.71 -18.13
CA GLU A 203 18.22 3.66 -18.27
C GLU A 203 18.90 4.46 -17.16
N ASN A 204 20.18 4.16 -16.91
CA ASN A 204 21.00 4.83 -15.90
C ASN A 204 20.43 4.71 -14.48
N THR A 205 19.75 3.61 -14.20
CA THR A 205 19.23 3.23 -12.88
C THR A 205 19.64 1.80 -12.54
N MET A 206 19.58 1.43 -11.27
CA MET A 206 19.78 0.06 -10.79
C MET A 206 18.82 -0.24 -9.64
N LEU A 207 18.25 -1.44 -9.59
CA LEU A 207 17.34 -1.87 -8.53
C LEU A 207 18.13 -2.23 -7.26
N MET A 208 17.95 -1.43 -6.22
CA MET A 208 18.65 -1.61 -4.96
C MET A 208 17.88 -2.50 -3.98
N GLY A 209 16.55 -2.54 -4.08
CA GLY A 209 15.77 -3.46 -3.24
C GLY A 209 14.31 -3.63 -3.63
N ILE A 210 13.79 -4.82 -3.31
CA ILE A 210 12.36 -5.19 -3.36
C ILE A 210 11.89 -5.47 -1.93
N ASN A 211 10.69 -5.01 -1.56
CA ASN A 211 10.14 -5.15 -0.21
C ASN A 211 11.11 -4.66 0.88
N THR A 212 11.72 -3.50 0.63
CA THR A 212 12.56 -2.74 1.57
C THR A 212 11.85 -1.43 1.92
N PRO A 213 12.10 -0.82 3.09
CA PRO A 213 11.66 0.55 3.35
C PRO A 213 12.16 1.48 2.25
N ILE A 214 11.29 2.38 1.78
CA ILE A 214 11.63 3.41 0.79
C ILE A 214 11.14 4.77 1.28
N ARG A 215 11.67 5.84 0.68
CA ARG A 215 11.20 7.21 0.95
C ARG A 215 10.44 7.74 -0.25
N ILE A 216 9.20 8.16 -0.04
CA ILE A 216 8.39 8.85 -1.05
C ILE A 216 8.05 10.23 -0.52
N GLY A 217 8.66 11.27 -1.08
CA GLY A 217 8.56 12.60 -0.49
C GLY A 217 9.10 12.58 0.94
N ASP A 218 8.32 13.05 1.91
CA ASP A 218 8.70 12.97 3.34
C ASP A 218 8.21 11.69 4.05
N VAL A 219 7.51 10.82 3.33
CA VAL A 219 6.95 9.58 3.85
C VAL A 219 8.01 8.48 3.91
N THR A 220 8.08 7.78 5.04
CA THR A 220 8.71 6.44 5.09
C THR A 220 7.66 5.40 4.76
N VAL A 221 7.82 4.72 3.62
CA VAL A 221 6.86 3.71 3.15
C VAL A 221 7.42 2.32 3.45
N MET A 222 6.69 1.55 4.24
CA MET A 222 7.04 0.18 4.58
C MET A 222 6.30 -0.82 3.67
N PRO A 223 6.95 -1.95 3.31
CA PRO A 223 6.27 -3.04 2.62
C PRO A 223 5.08 -3.56 3.45
N GLY A 224 3.89 -3.58 2.87
CA GLY A 224 2.64 -3.99 3.53
C GLY A 224 1.82 -2.86 4.16
N ASP A 225 2.32 -1.61 4.16
CA ASP A 225 1.47 -0.43 4.40
C ASP A 225 0.31 -0.39 3.40
N VAL A 226 -0.70 0.44 3.64
CA VAL A 226 -1.79 0.67 2.68
C VAL A 226 -1.56 2.00 1.98
N ALA A 227 -1.46 1.97 0.66
CA ALA A 227 -1.53 3.19 -0.15
C ALA A 227 -3.00 3.55 -0.37
N LEU A 228 -3.36 4.80 -0.09
CA LEU A 228 -4.67 5.41 -0.30
C LEU A 228 -4.48 6.62 -1.23
N GLY A 229 -4.91 6.50 -2.48
CA GLY A 229 -4.87 7.60 -3.44
C GLY A 229 -6.07 8.53 -3.27
N ASP A 230 -5.87 9.84 -3.47
CA ASP A 230 -6.88 10.89 -3.47
C ASP A 230 -6.55 11.92 -4.58
N PRO A 231 -7.44 12.84 -4.97
CA PRO A 231 -7.09 13.95 -5.86
C PRO A 231 -5.93 14.82 -5.35
N GLU A 232 -5.79 14.99 -4.04
CA GLU A 232 -4.71 15.78 -3.42
C GLU A 232 -3.35 15.06 -3.45
N GLY A 233 -3.35 13.73 -3.39
CA GLY A 233 -2.12 12.95 -3.36
C GLY A 233 -2.29 11.50 -2.94
N VAL A 234 -1.29 10.96 -2.23
CA VAL A 234 -1.31 9.60 -1.70
C VAL A 234 -0.99 9.61 -0.22
N THR A 235 -1.86 9.01 0.58
CA THR A 235 -1.62 8.69 1.98
C THR A 235 -1.09 7.26 2.11
N PHE A 236 -0.01 7.06 2.86
CA PHE A 236 0.53 5.75 3.19
C PHE A 236 0.21 5.41 4.64
N ILE A 237 -0.82 4.59 4.84
CA ILE A 237 -1.32 4.21 6.16
C ILE A 237 -0.51 3.02 6.68
N PRO A 238 0.17 3.13 7.84
CA PRO A 238 0.81 2.00 8.47
C PRO A 238 -0.17 0.84 8.67
N ALA A 239 0.23 -0.39 8.36
CA ALA A 239 -0.68 -1.54 8.32
C ALA A 239 -1.51 -1.72 9.60
N GLN A 240 -0.89 -1.53 10.77
CA GLN A 240 -1.53 -1.63 12.09
C GLN A 240 -2.60 -0.56 12.35
N LEU A 241 -2.60 0.54 11.60
CA LEU A 241 -3.60 1.60 11.70
C LEU A 241 -4.69 1.51 10.63
N ALA A 242 -4.55 0.63 9.63
CA ALA A 242 -5.51 0.55 8.53
C ALA A 242 -6.95 0.29 8.99
N GLU A 243 -7.14 -0.59 9.96
CA GLU A 243 -8.47 -0.88 10.52
C GLU A 243 -8.99 0.29 11.36
N LYS A 244 -8.14 0.91 12.19
CA LYS A 244 -8.50 2.11 12.96
C LYS A 244 -8.93 3.25 12.04
N VAL A 245 -8.19 3.51 10.97
CA VAL A 245 -8.54 4.53 9.98
C VAL A 245 -9.92 4.23 9.40
N ALA A 246 -10.16 3.00 8.95
CA ALA A 246 -11.45 2.60 8.39
C ALA A 246 -12.63 2.66 9.39
N ASP A 247 -12.38 2.43 10.68
CA ASP A 247 -13.37 2.50 11.75
C ASP A 247 -13.72 3.94 12.12
N ASP A 248 -12.72 4.78 12.35
CA ASP A 248 -12.94 6.15 12.81
C ASP A 248 -13.55 7.03 11.73
N THR A 249 -13.20 6.80 10.45
CA THR A 249 -13.77 7.55 9.32
C THR A 249 -15.29 7.38 9.20
N GLU A 250 -15.85 6.25 9.64
CA GLU A 250 -17.32 6.07 9.62
C GLU A 250 -18.03 7.09 10.50
N MET A 251 -17.44 7.43 11.66
CA MET A 251 -17.96 8.51 12.50
C MET A 251 -17.74 9.88 11.85
N ILE A 252 -16.58 10.11 11.22
CA ILE A 252 -16.27 11.37 10.56
C ILE A 252 -17.27 11.64 9.42
N HIS A 253 -17.59 10.64 8.59
CA HIS A 253 -18.60 10.75 7.53
C HIS A 253 -19.96 11.19 8.06
N HIS A 254 -20.37 10.63 9.20
CA HIS A 254 -21.61 11.02 9.85
C HIS A 254 -21.56 12.45 10.38
N VAL A 255 -20.45 12.82 11.03
CA VAL A 255 -20.23 14.17 11.56
C VAL A 255 -20.29 15.20 10.44
N ASP A 256 -19.61 14.94 9.33
CA ASP A 256 -19.57 15.82 8.17
C ASP A 256 -20.92 15.89 7.46
N GLU A 257 -21.58 14.76 7.24
CA GLU A 257 -22.89 14.74 6.60
C GLU A 257 -23.91 15.56 7.41
N TRP A 258 -23.95 15.36 8.72
CA TRP A 258 -24.81 16.13 9.61
C TRP A 258 -24.41 17.60 9.65
N GLY A 259 -23.12 17.90 9.82
CA GLY A 259 -22.59 19.27 9.83
C GLY A 259 -22.95 20.03 8.57
N HIS A 260 -22.69 19.44 7.39
CA HIS A 260 -23.08 20.01 6.10
C HIS A 260 -24.59 20.20 5.96
N ALA A 261 -25.42 19.31 6.51
CA ALA A 261 -26.86 19.50 6.52
C ALA A 261 -27.25 20.72 7.38
N MET A 262 -26.72 20.82 8.60
CA MET A 262 -27.03 21.92 9.50
C MET A 262 -26.55 23.29 8.99
N LEU A 263 -25.40 23.31 8.30
CA LEU A 263 -24.88 24.51 7.64
C LEU A 263 -25.77 24.95 6.47
N ARG A 264 -26.20 24.00 5.61
CA ARG A 264 -27.10 24.29 4.49
C ARG A 264 -28.48 24.78 4.96
N GLU A 265 -28.95 24.27 6.09
CA GLU A 265 -30.20 24.70 6.74
C GLU A 265 -30.07 26.02 7.51
N GLY A 266 -28.84 26.51 7.73
CA GLY A 266 -28.57 27.73 8.51
C GLY A 266 -28.84 27.58 10.01
N ARG A 267 -28.95 26.34 10.52
CA ARG A 267 -29.22 26.04 11.93
C ARG A 267 -28.01 26.29 12.82
N TYR A 268 -26.82 26.04 12.29
CA TYR A 268 -25.54 26.31 12.94
C TYR A 268 -24.62 27.10 12.01
N THR A 269 -23.70 27.85 12.61
CA THR A 269 -22.65 28.58 11.89
C THR A 269 -21.43 27.68 11.64
N PRO A 270 -20.57 27.98 10.66
CA PRO A 270 -19.30 27.25 10.46
C PRO A 270 -18.48 27.19 11.74
N GLY A 271 -18.40 28.34 12.43
CA GLY A 271 -17.70 28.42 13.70
C GLY A 271 -18.21 27.44 14.77
N GLN A 272 -19.51 27.11 14.80
CA GLN A 272 -20.07 26.14 15.75
C GLN A 272 -19.80 24.68 15.35
N ILE A 273 -19.81 24.39 14.05
CA ILE A 273 -19.54 23.04 13.51
C ILE A 273 -18.05 22.68 13.65
N ASP A 274 -17.15 23.63 13.37
CA ASP A 274 -15.70 23.40 13.32
C ASP A 274 -15.01 23.43 14.71
N ARG A 275 -15.77 23.26 15.80
CA ARG A 275 -15.24 23.23 17.17
C ARG A 275 -15.88 22.09 17.96
N LYS A 276 -15.41 21.88 19.20
CA LYS A 276 -16.07 20.96 20.13
C LYS A 276 -17.56 21.31 20.28
N TRP A 277 -18.42 20.37 19.90
CA TRP A 277 -19.88 20.56 19.90
C TRP A 277 -20.45 20.73 21.31
N SER A 278 -21.51 21.53 21.43
CA SER A 278 -22.25 21.65 22.68
C SER A 278 -22.99 20.36 23.00
N ARG A 279 -23.42 20.19 24.24
CA ARG A 279 -24.26 19.05 24.62
C ARG A 279 -25.52 18.96 23.76
N GLU A 280 -26.18 20.09 23.45
CA GLU A 280 -27.36 20.08 22.59
C GLU A 280 -27.05 19.56 21.18
N MET A 281 -25.95 20.01 20.58
CA MET A 281 -25.52 19.55 19.26
C MET A 281 -25.23 18.04 19.24
N VAL A 282 -24.54 17.53 20.27
CA VAL A 282 -24.24 16.09 20.39
C VAL A 282 -25.52 15.28 20.57
N ASP A 283 -26.48 15.76 21.36
CA ASP A 283 -27.78 15.09 21.54
C ASP A 283 -28.58 15.06 20.22
N GLU A 284 -28.63 16.18 19.47
CA GLU A 284 -29.28 16.26 18.15
C GLU A 284 -28.63 15.34 17.12
N PHE A 285 -27.30 15.32 17.07
CA PHE A 285 -26.54 14.43 16.19
C PHE A 285 -26.79 12.96 16.51
N ASN A 286 -26.73 12.57 17.78
CA ASN A 286 -27.00 11.20 18.21
C ASN A 286 -28.44 10.77 17.93
N GLN A 287 -29.40 11.70 18.01
CA GLN A 287 -30.78 11.44 17.60
C GLN A 287 -30.90 11.22 16.08
N TRP A 288 -30.20 12.03 15.28
CA TRP A 288 -30.13 11.87 13.83
C TRP A 288 -29.48 10.52 13.43
N LEU A 289 -28.39 10.12 14.08
CA LEU A 289 -27.77 8.80 13.89
C LEU A 289 -28.73 7.65 14.22
N LYS A 290 -29.50 7.79 15.31
CA LYS A 290 -30.51 6.80 15.69
C LYS A 290 -31.60 6.67 14.63
N GLN A 291 -32.06 7.77 14.05
CA GLN A 291 -33.06 7.77 12.97
C GLN A 291 -32.54 7.10 11.69
N LYS A 292 -31.23 7.22 11.42
CA LYS A 292 -30.55 6.51 10.33
C LYS A 292 -30.30 5.02 10.60
N GLY A 293 -30.56 4.54 11.82
CA GLY A 293 -30.27 3.17 12.21
C GLY A 293 -28.78 2.89 12.47
N SER A 294 -27.93 3.92 12.54
CA SER A 294 -26.53 3.76 12.91
C SER A 294 -26.42 3.30 14.37
N LYS A 295 -25.44 2.44 14.65
CA LYS A 295 -25.09 1.98 16.00
C LYS A 295 -24.06 2.89 16.69
N LEU A 296 -23.36 3.73 15.92
CA LEU A 296 -22.35 4.65 16.42
C LEU A 296 -22.97 5.78 17.23
N ARG A 297 -22.30 6.27 18.26
CA ARG A 297 -22.74 7.44 19.03
C ARG A 297 -21.54 8.28 19.42
N MET A 298 -21.68 9.60 19.27
CA MET A 298 -20.69 10.55 19.77
C MET A 298 -20.83 10.65 21.30
N PRO A 299 -19.72 10.55 22.06
CA PRO A 299 -19.75 10.71 23.51
C PRO A 299 -20.13 12.14 23.90
N LEU A 300 -20.80 12.28 25.05
CA LEU A 300 -21.16 13.60 25.57
C LEU A 300 -19.90 14.35 26.06
N PRO A 301 -19.85 15.68 25.85
CA PRO A 301 -18.66 16.51 26.05
C PRO A 301 -18.25 16.75 27.51
#